data_AF-A0A1Q7J8L0-F1
#
_entry.id   AF-A0A1Q7J8L0-F1
#
_cell.length_a   1.000
_cell.length_b   1.000
_cell.length_c   1.000
_cell.angle_alpha   90.00
_cell.angle_beta   90.00
_cell.angle_gamma   90.00
#
_symmetry.space_group_name_H-M   'P 1'
#
loop_
_entity.id
_entity.type
_entity.pdbx_description
1 polymer ?
#
loop_
_entity_poly.entity_id
_entity_poly.type
_entity_poly.pdbx_seq_one_letter_code
_entity_poly.pdbx_strand_id
1 'polypeptide(L)'
;MPFESVVELPAASYAANASAPDTTNPAVGKWYEYSMLSHLLTSKHHVYAVRTPRGKYAKLELLAYYCRDAGTACITFRYAYQGNGTRRVAR
;
A
#
# COMPACT_ATOMS: atom_id res chain seq x y z
N MET A 1 8.85 7.60 -4.40
CA MET A 1 9.99 6.92 -3.75
C MET A 1 9.98 5.47 -4.21
N PRO A 2 11.07 4.93 -4.76
CA PRO A 2 11.15 3.50 -5.08
C PRO A 2 10.96 2.63 -3.83
N PHE A 3 10.39 1.44 -3.99
CA PHE A 3 10.19 0.52 -2.87
C PHE A 3 11.49 0.11 -2.17
N GLU A 4 12.55 -0.13 -2.96
CA GLU A 4 13.85 -0.58 -2.43
C GLU A 4 14.57 0.50 -1.63
N SER A 5 14.32 1.79 -1.93
CA SER A 5 14.94 2.87 -1.18
C SER A 5 14.35 3.06 0.23
N VAL A 6 13.19 2.46 0.51
CA VAL A 6 12.54 2.54 1.82
C VAL A 6 13.01 1.37 2.68
N VAL A 7 14.00 1.66 3.54
CA VAL A 7 14.60 0.68 4.46
C VAL A 7 14.19 0.89 5.92
N GLU A 8 13.67 2.06 6.27
CA GLU A 8 13.20 2.40 7.61
C GLU A 8 11.91 3.23 7.54
N LEU A 9 10.91 2.84 8.34
CA LEU A 9 9.60 3.51 8.39
C LEU A 9 9.57 4.66 9.41
N PRO A 10 8.71 5.67 9.22
CA PRO A 10 8.55 6.76 10.18
C PRO A 10 8.06 6.24 11.54
N ALA A 11 8.43 6.95 12.61
CA ALA A 11 8.01 6.61 13.97
C ALA A 11 6.56 7.02 14.29
N ALA A 12 6.05 8.05 13.62
CA ALA A 12 4.76 8.66 13.87
C ALA A 12 4.02 9.01 12.56
N SER A 13 2.89 9.71 12.68
CA SER A 13 2.07 10.19 11.56
C SER A 13 1.34 9.10 10.75
N TYR A 14 1.04 7.97 11.38
CA TYR A 14 0.17 6.95 10.80
C TYR A 14 -1.29 7.37 10.94
N ALA A 15 -2.07 7.21 9.87
CA ALA A 15 -3.51 7.38 9.93
C ALA A 15 -4.19 6.09 10.43
N ALA A 16 -5.07 6.23 11.42
CA ALA A 16 -5.92 5.14 11.87
C ALA A 16 -6.99 4.81 10.80
N ASN A 17 -7.55 3.61 10.87
CA ASN A 17 -8.71 3.26 10.05
C ASN A 17 -9.91 4.14 10.44
N ALA A 18 -10.70 4.54 9.45
CA ALA A 18 -11.98 5.18 9.63
C ALA A 18 -13.07 4.11 9.68
N SER A 19 -13.83 4.08 10.77
CA SER A 19 -14.97 3.17 10.93
C SER A 19 -16.20 3.75 10.24
N ALA A 20 -16.71 3.04 9.24
CA ALA A 20 -17.96 3.29 8.54
C ALA A 20 -18.59 1.90 8.23
N PRO A 21 -19.74 1.79 7.53
CA PRO A 21 -20.28 0.49 7.13
C PRO A 21 -19.21 -0.39 6.45
N ASP A 22 -18.36 0.24 5.64
CA ASP A 22 -17.08 -0.32 5.19
C ASP A 22 -15.93 0.38 5.91
N THR A 23 -15.13 -0.38 6.66
CA THR A 23 -13.93 0.17 7.31
C THR A 23 -12.85 0.43 6.26
N THR A 24 -12.34 1.66 6.19
CA THR A 24 -11.29 2.06 5.22
C THR A 24 -10.12 2.73 5.94
N ASN A 25 -8.98 2.89 5.27
CA ASN A 25 -7.87 3.70 5.76
C ASN A 25 -7.68 4.94 4.87
N PRO A 26 -7.82 6.17 5.39
CA PRO A 26 -7.74 7.37 4.57
C PRO A 26 -6.35 7.64 4.00
N ALA A 27 -5.28 7.07 4.58
CA ALA A 27 -3.94 7.14 4.02
C ALA A 27 -3.74 6.17 2.84
N VAL A 28 -4.63 5.19 2.65
CA VAL A 28 -4.58 4.20 1.57
C VAL A 28 -5.72 4.50 0.60
N GLY A 29 -5.48 5.44 -0.30
CA GLY A 29 -6.42 5.82 -1.36
C GLY A 29 -5.69 6.43 -2.54
N LYS A 30 -6.39 6.54 -3.68
CA LYS A 30 -5.87 7.17 -4.92
C LYS A 30 -4.47 6.67 -5.30
N TRP A 31 -4.21 5.37 -5.11
CA TRP A 31 -2.94 4.72 -5.43
C TRP A 31 -2.69 4.60 -6.93
N TYR A 32 -3.68 4.97 -7.74
CA TYR A 32 -3.68 4.88 -9.19
C TYR A 32 -3.89 6.25 -9.83
N GLU A 33 -3.44 6.38 -11.07
CA GLU A 33 -3.93 7.36 -12.03
C GLU A 33 -5.03 6.72 -12.88
N TYR A 34 -6.10 7.48 -13.14
CA TYR A 34 -7.19 7.06 -14.01
C TYR A 34 -7.09 7.78 -15.35
N SER A 35 -7.01 7.02 -16.44
CA SER A 35 -7.03 7.58 -17.79
C SER A 35 -8.47 7.85 -18.20
N MET A 36 -8.82 9.11 -18.48
CA MET A 36 -10.15 9.45 -19.01
C MET A 36 -10.38 8.95 -20.44
N LEU A 37 -9.31 8.68 -21.19
CA LEU A 37 -9.39 8.18 -22.57
C LEU A 37 -9.63 6.67 -22.62
N SER A 38 -8.87 5.91 -21.82
CA SER A 38 -8.91 4.43 -21.86
C SER A 38 -9.74 3.81 -20.74
N HIS A 39 -10.10 4.59 -19.72
CA HIS A 39 -10.71 4.13 -18.48
C HIS A 39 -9.86 3.11 -17.71
N LEU A 40 -8.55 3.08 -17.98
CA LEU A 40 -7.60 2.20 -17.29
C LEU A 40 -6.98 2.87 -16.07
N LEU A 41 -6.80 2.07 -15.03
CA LEU A 41 -6.10 2.43 -13.79
C LEU A 41 -4.63 2.01 -13.86
N THR A 42 -3.71 2.95 -13.70
CA THR A 42 -2.26 2.66 -13.65
C THR A 42 -1.74 2.98 -12.27
N SER A 43 -0.91 2.10 -11.67
CA SER A 43 -0.36 2.38 -10.34
C SER A 43 0.53 3.62 -10.32
N LYS A 44 0.45 4.38 -9.23
CA LYS A 44 1.38 5.47 -8.89
C LYS A 44 2.65 4.99 -8.20
N HIS A 45 2.76 3.69 -7.91
CA HIS A 45 3.90 3.11 -7.22
C HIS A 45 4.18 3.79 -5.86
N HIS A 46 3.11 4.15 -5.14
CA HIS A 46 3.20 4.67 -3.78
C HIS A 46 3.64 3.56 -2.82
N VAL A 47 4.58 3.90 -1.93
CA VAL A 47 5.02 3.02 -0.85
C VAL A 47 4.32 3.45 0.44
N TYR A 48 3.47 2.58 0.96
CA TYR A 48 2.71 2.79 2.18
C TYR A 48 3.46 2.18 3.37
N ALA A 49 3.70 3.00 4.39
CA ALA A 49 4.16 2.53 5.69
C ALA A 49 2.97 2.04 6.52
N VAL A 50 3.02 0.81 7.00
CA VAL A 50 1.95 0.19 7.78
C VAL A 50 2.47 -0.18 9.16
N ARG A 51 1.80 0.33 10.20
CA ARG A 51 1.95 -0.13 11.58
C ARG A 51 0.78 -1.04 11.94
N THR A 52 1.06 -2.29 12.25
CA THR A 52 0.06 -3.28 12.65
C THR A 52 -0.43 -3.03 14.08
N PRO A 53 -1.61 -3.56 14.46
CA PRO A 53 -2.14 -3.43 15.83
C PRO A 53 -1.20 -4.00 16.91
N ARG A 54 -0.37 -4.99 16.56
CA ARG A 54 0.63 -5.61 17.47
C ARG A 54 1.98 -4.88 17.48
N GLY A 55 2.05 -3.65 16.97
CA GLY A 55 3.27 -2.84 16.96
C GLY A 55 4.35 -3.33 15.99
N LYS A 56 3.98 -4.14 14.99
CA LYS A 56 4.88 -4.60 13.92
C LYS A 56 4.76 -3.70 12.69
N TYR A 57 5.73 -3.76 11.80
CA TYR A 57 5.86 -2.82 10.69
C TYR A 57 5.87 -3.54 9.34
N ALA A 58 5.29 -2.91 8.31
CA ALA A 58 5.41 -3.35 6.93
C ALA A 58 5.50 -2.15 5.98
N LYS A 59 6.16 -2.34 4.83
CA LYS A 59 5.94 -1.49 3.66
C LYS A 59 5.12 -2.24 2.62
N LEU A 60 4.26 -1.53 1.90
CA LEU A 60 3.35 -2.06 0.90
C LEU A 60 3.38 -1.18 -0.35
N GLU A 61 3.36 -1.78 -1.53
CA GLU A 61 3.15 -1.07 -2.79
C GLU A 61 2.14 -1.83 -3.66
N LEU A 62 1.12 -1.12 -4.13
CA LEU A 62 0.12 -1.63 -5.07
C LEU A 62 0.69 -1.53 -6.49
N LEU A 63 0.69 -2.63 -7.24
CA LEU A 63 1.35 -2.76 -8.53
C LEU A 63 0.34 -2.78 -9.70
N ALA A 64 -0.76 -3.50 -9.55
CA ALA A 64 -1.75 -3.66 -10.61
C ALA A 64 -3.16 -3.85 -10.06
N TYR A 65 -4.16 -3.51 -10.89
CA TYR A 65 -5.60 -3.72 -10.63
C TYR A 65 -6.21 -4.80 -11.55
N TYR A 66 -5.52 -5.18 -12.62
CA TYR A 66 -6.04 -6.05 -13.67
C TYR A 66 -5.33 -7.40 -13.68
N CYS A 67 -6.09 -8.47 -13.90
CA CYS A 67 -5.57 -9.78 -14.25
C CYS A 67 -5.49 -9.91 -15.78
N ARG A 68 -4.60 -10.79 -16.27
CA ARG A 68 -4.55 -11.14 -17.69
C ARG A 68 -5.90 -11.70 -18.20
N ASP A 69 -6.53 -12.56 -17.41
CA ASP A 69 -7.69 -13.35 -17.86
C ASP A 69 -9.00 -13.00 -17.11
N ALA A 70 -8.92 -12.54 -15.86
CA ALA A 70 -10.09 -12.29 -15.01
C ALA A 70 -10.64 -10.85 -15.08
N GLY A 71 -10.03 -9.98 -15.89
CA GLY A 71 -10.45 -8.59 -16.03
C GLY A 71 -10.00 -7.70 -14.87
N THR A 72 -10.96 -7.08 -14.17
CA THR A 72 -10.73 -6.02 -13.18
C THR A 72 -10.69 -6.54 -11.74
N ALA A 73 -10.31 -5.68 -10.79
CA ALA A 73 -10.29 -5.97 -9.35
C ALA A 73 -9.31 -7.07 -8.88
N CYS A 74 -8.30 -7.36 -9.71
CA CYS A 74 -7.17 -8.19 -9.35
C CYS A 74 -6.01 -7.34 -8.82
N ILE A 75 -5.99 -7.13 -7.52
CA ILE A 75 -4.90 -6.37 -6.89
C ILE A 75 -3.63 -7.21 -6.83
N THR A 76 -2.59 -6.77 -7.53
CA THR A 76 -1.23 -7.24 -7.32
C THR A 76 -0.50 -6.23 -6.45
N PHE A 77 0.21 -6.70 -5.42
CA PHE A 77 1.01 -5.84 -4.56
C PHE A 77 2.29 -6.56 -4.14
N ARG A 78 3.32 -5.78 -3.80
CA ARG A 78 4.51 -6.29 -3.11
C ARG A 78 4.61 -5.69 -1.72
N TYR A 79 5.25 -6.42 -0.81
CA TYR A 79 5.38 -5.99 0.57
C TYR A 79 6.66 -6.55 1.21
N ALA A 80 7.14 -5.84 2.25
CA ALA A 80 8.15 -6.33 3.17
C ALA A 80 7.63 -6.17 4.59
N TYR A 81 7.64 -7.25 5.37
CA TYR A 81 7.10 -7.29 6.72
C TYR A 81 8.22 -7.52 7.75
N GLN A 82 8.23 -6.71 8.80
CA GLN A 82 9.15 -6.82 9.91
C GLN A 82 8.44 -7.28 11.19
N GLY A 83 8.58 -8.58 11.49
CA GLY A 83 7.96 -9.23 12.65
C GLY A 83 8.62 -8.96 14.02
N ASN A 84 9.84 -8.42 14.08
CA ASN A 84 10.51 -8.16 15.36
C ASN A 84 10.04 -6.85 16.03
N GLY A 85 9.27 -6.00 15.34
CA GLY A 85 8.76 -4.73 15.88
C GLY A 85 9.70 -3.54 15.68
N THR A 86 10.87 -3.75 15.06
CA THR A 86 11.70 -2.65 14.60
C THR A 86 11.07 -1.99 13.36
N ARG A 87 11.42 -0.73 13.12
CA ARG A 87 10.96 0.03 11.94
C ARG A 87 11.76 -0.28 10.67
N ARG A 88 12.77 -1.17 10.74
CA ARG A 88 13.57 -1.57 9.58
C ARG A 88 12.81 -2.60 8.77
N VAL A 89 12.55 -2.30 7.49
CA VAL A 89 11.74 -3.14 6.59
C VAL A 89 12.53 -3.50 5.34
N ALA A 90 13.84 -3.71 5.48
CA ALA A 90 14.71 -4.05 4.37
C ALA A 90 14.35 -5.44 3.80
N ARG A 91 13.57 -5.44 2.73
CA ARG A 91 13.42 -6.48 1.73
C ARG A 91 12.66 -5.94 0.53
#